data_AF-A0A7C4E9C9-F1
#
_entry.id   AF-A0A7C4E9C9-F1
#
_cell.length_a   1.000
_cell.length_b   1.000
_cell.length_c   1.000
_cell.angle_alpha   90.00
_cell.angle_beta   90.00
_cell.angle_gamma   90.00
#
_symmetry.space_group_name_H-M   'P 1'
#
loop_
_entity.id
_entity.type
_entity.pdbx_description
1 polymer ?
#
loop_
_entity_poly.entity_id
_entity_poly.type
_entity_poly.pdbx_seq_one_letter_code
_entity_poly.pdbx_strand_id
1 'polypeptide(L)'
;MDSYAHRHPRLLGNLGNIALLRIAGELGLIDIRLATACADAYRLYRKLQHALRLNGAQYARVPHADVQPQIDAVRALWRAVFGVD
;
A
#
# COMPACT_ATOMS: atom_id res chain seq x y z
N MET A 1 -15.61 24.77 8.41
CA MET A 1 -14.27 24.55 7.79
C MET A 1 -14.35 23.19 7.13
N ASP A 2 -15.14 23.16 6.07
CA ASP A 2 -15.82 21.96 5.60
C ASP A 2 -15.14 21.44 4.34
N SER A 3 -14.81 20.15 4.38
CA SER A 3 -14.07 19.44 3.34
C SER A 3 -14.82 19.47 2.01
N TYR A 4 -14.30 20.22 1.05
CA TYR A 4 -14.74 20.26 -0.35
C TYR A 4 -14.31 18.99 -1.11
N ALA A 5 -14.98 17.86 -0.87
CA ALA A 5 -14.68 16.61 -1.58
C ALA A 5 -15.94 15.82 -1.98
N HIS A 6 -16.97 16.50 -2.50
CA HIS A 6 -18.28 15.86 -2.72
C HIS A 6 -18.78 15.77 -4.17
N ARG A 7 -18.00 16.14 -5.20
CA ARG A 7 -18.62 16.30 -6.54
C ARG A 7 -18.00 15.61 -7.75
N HIS A 8 -16.86 14.93 -7.69
CA HIS A 8 -16.41 13.99 -8.75
C HIS A 8 -15.46 12.89 -8.23
N PRO A 9 -15.95 11.88 -7.48
CA PRO A 9 -15.11 10.92 -6.74
C PRO A 9 -14.32 9.92 -7.60
N ARG A 10 -14.60 9.81 -8.90
CA ARG A 10 -13.90 8.86 -9.80
C ARG A 10 -12.73 9.44 -10.60
N LEU A 11 -12.57 10.77 -10.65
CA LEU A 11 -11.56 11.45 -11.48
C LEU A 11 -10.63 12.40 -10.70
N LEU A 12 -10.86 12.60 -9.39
CA LEU A 12 -9.88 13.22 -8.46
C LEU A 12 -8.86 12.20 -7.91
N GLY A 13 -9.09 10.92 -8.17
CA GLY A 13 -8.26 9.84 -7.67
C GLY A 13 -7.03 9.69 -8.54
N ASN A 14 -5.91 10.30 -8.15
CA ASN A 14 -4.62 9.61 -8.22
C ASN A 14 -4.93 8.16 -7.79
N LEU A 15 -5.03 7.21 -8.73
CA LEU A 15 -5.66 5.88 -8.53
C LEU A 15 -5.16 5.23 -7.23
N GLY A 16 -3.94 5.58 -6.84
CA GLY A 16 -3.35 5.24 -5.57
C GLY A 16 -2.84 3.82 -5.68
N ASN A 17 -1.78 3.53 -4.93
CA ASN A 17 -1.08 2.26 -5.08
C ASN A 17 -2.02 1.05 -4.96
N ILE A 18 -3.07 1.15 -4.13
CA ILE A 18 -4.09 0.09 -3.98
C ILE A 18 -4.85 -0.17 -5.29
N ALA A 19 -5.36 0.87 -5.96
CA ALA A 19 -6.15 0.64 -7.17
C ALA A 19 -5.25 0.21 -8.33
N LEU A 20 -4.02 0.73 -8.40
CA LEU A 20 -3.04 0.28 -9.39
C LEU A 20 -2.68 -1.20 -9.21
N LEU A 21 -2.43 -1.65 -7.97
CA LEU A 21 -2.18 -3.06 -7.66
C LEU A 21 -3.37 -3.93 -8.08
N ARG A 22 -4.59 -3.51 -7.73
CA ARG A 22 -5.80 -4.24 -8.10
C ARG A 22 -5.95 -4.37 -9.62
N ILE A 23 -5.82 -3.27 -10.36
CA ILE A 23 -5.91 -3.28 -11.83
C ILE A 23 -4.83 -4.18 -12.43
N ALA A 24 -3.59 -4.10 -11.93
CA ALA A 24 -2.50 -4.95 -12.39
C ALA A 24 -2.79 -6.45 -12.16
N GLY A 25 -3.40 -6.81 -11.02
CA GLY A 25 -3.85 -8.17 -10.76
C GLY A 25 -5.02 -8.62 -11.65
N GLU A 26 -6.01 -7.75 -11.87
CA GLU A 26 -7.16 -8.03 -12.76
C GLU A 26 -6.73 -8.22 -14.22
N LEU A 27 -5.71 -7.49 -14.67
CA LEU A 27 -5.12 -7.63 -15.99
C LEU A 27 -4.14 -8.82 -16.11
N GLY A 28 -3.89 -9.56 -15.03
CA GLY A 28 -2.94 -10.67 -15.01
C GLY A 28 -1.48 -10.26 -15.16
N LEU A 29 -1.15 -8.97 -14.98
CA LEU A 29 0.23 -8.46 -15.03
C LEU A 29 1.04 -8.92 -13.81
N ILE A 30 0.35 -9.16 -12.70
CA ILE A 30 0.88 -9.75 -11.47
C ILE A 30 -0.14 -10.72 -10.90
N ASP A 31 0.29 -11.67 -10.07
CA ASP A 31 -0.65 -12.57 -9.36
C ASP A 31 -1.63 -11.74 -8.51
N ILE A 32 -2.93 -11.99 -8.65
CA ILE A 32 -3.99 -11.24 -7.97
C ILE A 32 -3.92 -11.35 -6.43
N ARG A 33 -3.44 -12.48 -5.91
CA ARG A 33 -3.22 -12.66 -4.47
C ARG A 33 -2.04 -11.82 -3.99
N LEU A 34 -1.00 -11.71 -4.81
CA LEU A 34 0.15 -10.85 -4.53
C LEU A 34 -0.23 -9.35 -4.57
N ALA A 35 -1.05 -8.96 -5.55
CA ALA A 35 -1.62 -7.61 -5.62
C ALA A 35 -2.42 -7.26 -4.36
N THR A 36 -3.28 -8.18 -3.91
CA THR A 36 -4.11 -8.01 -2.70
C THR A 36 -3.23 -7.91 -1.45
N ALA A 37 -2.25 -8.80 -1.29
CA ALA A 37 -1.33 -8.77 -0.15
C ALA A 37 -0.54 -7.46 -0.06
N CYS A 38 -0.08 -6.92 -1.20
CA CYS A 38 0.61 -5.64 -1.24
C CYS A 38 -0.30 -4.45 -0.93
N ALA A 39 -1.56 -4.50 -1.36
CA ALA A 39 -2.55 -3.47 -1.04
C ALA A 39 -2.83 -3.43 0.48
N ASP A 40 -2.95 -4.59 1.12
CA ASP A 40 -3.15 -4.68 2.57
C ASP A 40 -1.90 -4.26 3.36
N ALA A 41 -0.71 -4.62 2.89
CA ALA A 41 0.56 -4.12 3.42
C ALA A 41 0.61 -2.57 3.41
N TYR A 42 0.23 -1.96 2.29
CA TYR A 42 0.18 -0.51 2.17
C TYR A 42 -0.80 0.12 3.17
N ARG A 43 -2.00 -0.44 3.34
CA ARG A 43 -2.98 0.03 4.35
C ARG A 43 -2.41 -0.05 5.77
N LEU A 44 -1.77 -1.16 6.11
CA LEU A 44 -1.14 -1.36 7.41
C LEU A 44 -0.07 -0.29 7.67
N TYR A 45 0.85 -0.09 6.73
CA TYR A 45 1.91 0.90 6.86
C TYR A 45 1.37 2.31 7.01
N ARG A 46 0.32 2.69 6.25
CA ARG A 46 -0.34 3.99 6.41
C ARG A 46 -0.96 4.16 7.80
N LYS A 47 -1.59 3.11 8.34
CA LYS A 47 -2.16 3.10 9.70
C LYS A 47 -1.06 3.25 10.75
N LEU A 48 0.01 2.45 10.67
CA LEU A 48 1.14 2.50 11.60
C LEU A 48 1.82 3.87 11.57
N GLN A 49 2.09 4.41 10.37
CA GLN A 49 2.70 5.72 10.22
C GLN A 49 1.81 6.84 10.77
N HIS A 50 0.48 6.72 10.65
CA HIS A 50 -0.44 7.69 11.21
C HIS A 50 -0.46 7.61 12.76
N ALA A 51 -0.57 6.40 13.31
CA ALA A 51 -0.53 6.18 14.76
C ALA A 51 0.78 6.69 15.40
N LEU A 52 1.93 6.41 14.78
CA LEU A 52 3.23 6.87 15.27
C LEU A 52 3.35 8.40 15.24
N ARG A 53 2.84 9.04 14.19
CA ARG A 53 2.79 10.50 14.10
C ARG A 53 1.90 11.12 15.17
N LEU A 54 0.74 10.53 15.46
CA LEU A 54 -0.15 10.98 16.54
C LEU A 54 0.52 10.85 17.92
N ASN A 55 1.36 9.83 18.10
CA ASN A 55 2.13 9.61 19.33
C ASN A 55 3.40 10.48 19.43
N GLY A 56 3.58 11.48 18.55
CA GLY A 56 4.70 12.41 18.60
C GLY A 56 6.04 11.82 18.15
N ALA A 57 6.05 10.63 17.54
CA ALA A 57 7.29 10.03 17.05
C ALA A 57 7.81 10.80 15.83
N GLN A 58 9.04 11.32 15.93
CA GLN A 58 9.72 12.02 14.82
C GLN A 58 10.00 11.09 13.62
N TYR A 59 10.16 9.79 13.89
CA TYR A 59 10.33 8.75 12.87
C TYR A 59 9.32 7.64 13.06
N ALA A 60 8.61 7.27 11.98
CA ALA A 60 7.71 6.12 11.97
C ALA A 60 8.50 4.82 11.79
N ARG A 61 9.26 4.43 12.82
CA ARG A 61 10.00 3.16 12.85
C ARG A 61 9.19 2.11 13.60
N VAL A 62 9.02 0.94 12.97
CA VAL A 62 8.47 -0.26 13.61
C VAL A 62 9.50 -1.39 13.49
N PRO A 63 9.58 -2.30 14.47
CA PRO A 63 10.36 -3.52 14.33
C PRO A 63 9.96 -4.28 13.06
N HIS A 64 10.94 -4.77 12.30
CA HIS A 64 10.67 -5.51 11.07
C HIS A 64 9.88 -6.79 11.33
N ALA A 65 10.14 -7.43 12.48
CA ALA A 65 9.43 -8.63 12.92
C ALA A 65 7.90 -8.43 12.98
N ASP A 66 7.45 -7.23 13.34
CA ASP A 66 6.01 -6.92 13.47
C ASP A 66 5.29 -6.81 12.12
N VAL A 67 6.05 -6.67 11.04
CA VAL A 67 5.54 -6.47 9.67
C VAL A 67 6.21 -7.36 8.64
N GLN A 68 6.83 -8.46 9.09
CA GLN A 68 7.59 -9.36 8.23
C GLN A 68 6.76 -9.92 7.06
N PRO A 69 5.49 -10.38 7.26
CA PRO A 69 4.68 -10.87 6.14
C PRO A 69 4.42 -9.82 5.06
N GLN A 70 4.28 -8.55 5.45
CA GLN A 70 4.07 -7.44 4.53
C GLN A 70 5.34 -7.10 3.77
N ILE A 71 6.50 -7.16 4.43
CA ILE A 71 7.81 -6.99 3.78
C ILE A 71 7.99 -8.08 2.72
N ASP A 72 7.67 -9.33 3.06
CA ASP A 72 7.84 -10.48 2.16
C ASP A 72 6.93 -10.35 0.93
N ALA A 73 5.67 -9.91 1.12
CA ALA A 73 4.75 -9.64 0.03
C ALA A 73 5.26 -8.54 -0.91
N VAL A 74 5.73 -7.42 -0.36
CA VAL A 74 6.27 -6.30 -1.17
C VAL A 74 7.53 -6.72 -1.92
N ARG A 75 8.43 -7.49 -1.29
CA ARG A 75 9.62 -8.04 -1.95
C ARG A 75 9.27 -9.04 -3.04
N ALA A 76 8.27 -9.90 -2.82
CA ALA A 76 7.80 -10.83 -3.83
C ALA A 76 7.23 -10.08 -5.04
N LEU A 77 6.45 -9.03 -4.83
CA LEU A 77 5.97 -8.17 -5.91
C LEU A 77 7.12 -7.47 -6.65
N TRP A 78 8.09 -6.93 -5.92
CA TRP A 78 9.25 -6.28 -6.51
C TRP A 78 10.00 -7.23 -7.47
N ARG A 79 10.25 -8.46 -7.03
CA ARG A 79 10.87 -9.50 -7.86
C ARG A 79 10.02 -9.87 -9.06
N ALA A 80 8.70 -9.99 -8.88
CA ALA A 80 7.78 -10.32 -9.97
C ALA A 80 7.74 -9.25 -11.07
N VAL A 81 7.88 -7.96 -10.71
CA VAL A 81 7.80 -6.84 -11.66
C VAL A 81 9.15 -6.50 -12.29
N PHE A 82 10.22 -6.49 -11.49
CA PHE A 82 11.54 -5.99 -11.93
C PHE A 82 12.57 -7.10 -12.18
N GLY A 83 12.25 -8.36 -11.89
CA GLY A 83 13.09 -9.50 -12.26
C GLY A 83 14.47 -9.56 -11.59
N VAL A 84 14.64 -8.96 -10.41
CA VAL A 84 15.96 -8.85 -9.75
C VAL A 84 16.15 -9.92 -8.67
N ASP A 85 17.19 -10.74 -8.86
CA ASP A 85 18.01 -11.37 -7.81
C ASP A 85 18.79 -10.30 -7.03
#